data_AF-A0A8S3V4Q3-F1
#
_entry.id   AF-A0A8S3V4Q3-F1
#
_cell.length_a   1.000
_cell.length_b   1.000
_cell.length_c   1.000
_cell.angle_alpha   90.00
_cell.angle_beta   90.00
_cell.angle_gamma   90.00
#
_symmetry.space_group_name_H-M   'P 1'
#
loop_
_entity.id
_entity.type
_entity.pdbx_description
1 polymer ?
#
loop_
_entity_poly.entity_id
_entity_poly.type
_entity_poly.pdbx_seq_one_letter_code
_entity_poly.pdbx_strand_id
1 'polypeptide(L)'
;MYNVTIILRIEEFYESISKVNSAITRAAECGPENAFSIIRRGTKVKFENFKNYQLYDFSTIFAQSNHYFNIQKRTCLYNNLEVFELSGMKGITRSTISKIVHTDIAQNLKILNFSRNGMSDTIYKLQGWRLRFPVMEYIDFSNNHIKVIPMIRDYGMTVKKTTPVGIIDIRRNEITSLTKGIIDLFSTHEFVKVDITENPFLCDCGIIEVMEYLSSKTMPKAYDYLGSLECANPSNVRGRKLISLSPSELNCNKDTVVNIPVVVLIIITITLVIITLLTFIYFRNKIKVNLFSILNKNVAT
;
A
#
# COMPACT_ATOMS: atom_id res chain seq x y z
N MET A 1 -21.74 22.29 0.93
CA MET A 1 -21.29 20.91 1.22
C MET A 1 -21.49 20.64 2.68
N TYR A 2 -22.30 19.64 3.05
CA TYR A 2 -22.60 19.32 4.43
C TYR A 2 -21.70 18.17 4.88
N ASN A 3 -20.79 18.40 5.83
CA ASN A 3 -20.08 17.32 6.50
C ASN A 3 -21.09 16.61 7.43
N VAL A 4 -21.54 15.43 7.05
CA VAL A 4 -22.50 14.66 7.84
C VAL A 4 -21.73 13.82 8.87
N THR A 5 -22.07 13.95 10.15
CA THR A 5 -21.59 13.02 11.18
C THR A 5 -22.76 12.13 11.57
N ILE A 6 -22.64 10.84 11.28
CA ILE A 6 -23.58 9.81 11.74
C ILE A 6 -23.08 9.33 13.10
N ILE A 7 -23.88 9.54 14.12
CA ILE A 7 -23.63 9.02 15.46
C ILE A 7 -24.42 7.74 15.60
N LEU A 8 -23.73 6.63 15.86
CA LEU A 8 -24.32 5.33 16.12
C LEU A 8 -24.24 5.08 17.62
N ARG A 9 -25.38 5.04 18.28
CA ARG A 9 -25.49 4.62 19.68
C ARG A 9 -25.63 3.10 19.73
N ILE A 10 -24.85 2.46 20.60
CA ILE A 10 -24.88 0.98 20.71
C ILE A 10 -26.26 0.49 21.14
N GLU A 11 -26.96 1.22 22.00
CA GLU A 11 -28.34 0.91 22.41
C GLU A 11 -29.29 0.88 21.22
N GLU A 12 -29.27 1.91 20.38
CA GLU A 12 -30.10 2.00 19.17
C GLU A 12 -29.75 0.91 18.15
N PHE A 13 -28.45 0.60 18.02
CA PHE A 13 -27.98 -0.50 17.16
C PHE A 13 -28.41 -1.86 17.71
N TYR A 14 -28.32 -2.06 19.02
CA TYR A 14 -28.75 -3.27 19.73
C TYR A 14 -30.26 -3.48 19.60
N GLU A 15 -31.06 -2.43 19.84
CA GLU A 15 -32.51 -2.49 19.61
C GLU A 15 -32.83 -2.79 18.15
N SER A 16 -32.12 -2.18 17.21
CA SER A 16 -32.33 -2.40 15.79
C SER A 16 -32.03 -3.84 15.38
N ILE A 17 -31.00 -4.49 15.95
CA ILE A 17 -30.63 -5.88 15.65
C ILE A 17 -31.52 -6.88 16.42
N SER A 18 -31.80 -6.64 17.69
CA SER A 18 -32.63 -7.52 18.53
C SER A 18 -34.09 -7.54 18.09
N LYS A 19 -34.57 -6.48 17.44
CA LYS A 19 -35.90 -6.41 16.80
C LYS A 19 -35.93 -7.01 15.39
N VAL A 20 -34.83 -7.54 14.84
CA VAL A 20 -34.80 -8.25 13.54
C VAL A 20 -35.45 -9.64 13.69
N ASN A 21 -36.77 -9.65 13.92
CA ASN A 21 -37.63 -10.82 13.74
C ASN A 21 -38.20 -10.91 12.31
N SER A 22 -37.98 -9.89 11.48
CA SER A 22 -38.40 -9.83 10.09
C SER A 22 -37.20 -9.80 9.16
N ALA A 23 -37.29 -10.54 8.05
CA ALA A 23 -36.34 -10.49 6.94
C ALA A 23 -35.92 -9.03 6.64
N ILE A 24 -34.62 -8.76 6.58
CA ILE A 24 -34.11 -7.46 6.13
C ILE A 24 -34.69 -7.24 4.73
N THR A 25 -35.37 -6.10 4.53
CA THR A 25 -35.94 -5.82 3.21
C THR A 25 -34.81 -5.63 2.22
N ARG A 26 -35.02 -6.05 0.97
CA ARG A 26 -34.05 -5.83 -0.11
C ARG A 26 -33.65 -4.35 -0.22
N ALA A 27 -34.58 -3.44 0.00
CA ALA A 27 -34.31 -2.00 0.02
C ALA A 27 -33.46 -1.55 1.22
N ALA A 28 -33.59 -2.19 2.39
CA ALA A 28 -32.72 -1.91 3.53
C ALA A 28 -31.29 -2.44 3.33
N GLU A 29 -31.14 -3.56 2.61
CA GLU A 29 -29.84 -4.16 2.28
C GLU A 29 -29.15 -3.44 1.12
N CYS A 30 -29.85 -3.27 0.00
CA CYS A 30 -29.32 -2.74 -1.26
C CYS A 30 -29.51 -1.23 -1.42
N GLY A 31 -30.33 -0.58 -0.60
CA GLY A 31 -30.70 0.82 -0.84
C GLY A 31 -31.48 0.99 -2.16
N PRO A 32 -31.40 2.17 -2.79
CA PRO A 32 -32.14 2.47 -4.02
C PRO A 32 -31.46 1.86 -5.26
N GLU A 33 -31.88 0.65 -5.66
CA GLU A 33 -31.36 -0.07 -6.85
C GLU A 33 -31.60 0.66 -8.19
N ASN A 34 -32.61 1.55 -8.25
CA ASN A 34 -32.91 2.38 -9.42
C ASN A 34 -32.15 3.71 -9.46
N ALA A 35 -31.28 3.96 -8.48
CA ALA A 35 -30.53 5.21 -8.40
C ALA A 35 -29.60 5.39 -9.60
N PHE A 36 -29.58 6.61 -10.13
CA PHE A 36 -28.60 7.03 -11.13
C PHE A 36 -27.24 7.36 -10.50
N SER A 37 -27.27 7.93 -9.30
CA SER A 37 -26.07 8.25 -8.53
C SER A 37 -26.29 7.96 -7.04
N ILE A 38 -25.23 7.51 -6.37
CA ILE A 38 -25.17 7.39 -4.92
C ILE A 38 -24.00 8.23 -4.46
N ILE A 39 -24.29 9.24 -3.65
CA ILE A 39 -23.32 10.26 -3.21
C ILE A 39 -23.29 10.30 -1.68
N ARG A 40 -22.14 9.98 -1.10
CA ARG A 40 -21.84 10.10 0.33
C ARG A 40 -20.46 10.73 0.49
N ARG A 41 -20.43 12.00 0.89
CA ARG A 41 -19.19 12.78 0.97
C ARG A 41 -18.95 13.34 2.35
N GLY A 42 -17.72 13.22 2.84
CA GLY A 42 -17.32 13.80 4.13
C GLY A 42 -18.04 13.18 5.33
N THR A 43 -18.66 12.01 5.14
CA THR A 43 -19.44 11.34 6.17
C THR A 43 -18.51 10.73 7.22
N LYS A 44 -18.71 11.08 8.48
CA LYS A 44 -17.98 10.49 9.61
C LYS A 44 -18.94 9.61 10.40
N VAL A 45 -18.56 8.36 10.65
CA VAL A 45 -19.30 7.48 11.57
C VAL A 45 -18.60 7.51 12.92
N LYS A 46 -19.34 7.84 13.98
CA LYS A 46 -18.86 7.81 15.37
C LYS A 46 -19.72 6.86 16.18
N PHE A 47 -19.11 6.12 17.09
CA PHE A 47 -19.83 5.34 18.09
C PHE A 47 -19.81 6.07 19.43
N GLU A 48 -20.98 6.21 20.06
CA GLU A 48 -21.13 6.78 21.40
C GLU A 48 -21.42 5.69 22.44
N ASN A 49 -21.06 5.96 23.70
CA ASN A 49 -21.34 5.13 24.88
C ASN A 49 -20.73 3.71 24.89
N PHE A 50 -19.55 3.51 24.28
CA PHE A 50 -18.86 2.21 24.25
C PHE A 50 -18.43 1.67 25.62
N LYS A 51 -18.27 2.55 26.63
CA LYS A 51 -17.68 2.17 27.94
C LYS A 51 -18.58 1.29 28.81
N ASN A 52 -19.88 1.24 28.54
CA ASN A 52 -20.84 0.54 29.39
C ASN A 52 -21.13 -0.91 28.94
N TYR A 53 -20.52 -1.37 27.85
CA TYR A 53 -20.80 -2.67 27.23
C TYR A 53 -19.59 -3.61 27.32
N GLN A 54 -19.83 -4.88 27.68
CA GLN A 54 -18.79 -5.90 27.76
C GLN A 54 -18.53 -6.52 26.37
N LEU A 55 -17.31 -7.02 26.14
CA LEU A 55 -16.92 -7.71 24.90
C LEU A 55 -17.82 -8.90 24.55
N TYR A 56 -18.40 -9.57 25.55
CA TYR A 56 -19.33 -10.69 25.39
C TYR A 56 -20.67 -10.26 24.76
N ASP A 57 -21.15 -9.05 25.07
CA ASP A 57 -22.39 -8.53 24.48
C ASP A 57 -22.22 -8.38 22.95
N PHE A 58 -21.06 -7.89 22.52
CA PHE A 58 -20.75 -7.73 21.10
C PHE A 58 -20.56 -9.05 20.36
N SER A 59 -19.95 -10.07 20.96
CA SER A 59 -19.73 -11.36 20.28
C SER A 59 -21.06 -12.06 19.94
N THR A 60 -22.02 -11.99 20.86
CA THR A 60 -23.35 -12.59 20.71
C THR A 60 -24.17 -11.87 19.63
N ILE A 61 -24.16 -10.53 19.65
CA ILE A 61 -24.79 -9.68 18.63
C ILE A 61 -24.16 -9.92 17.25
N PHE A 62 -22.83 -10.01 17.19
CA PHE A 62 -22.11 -10.26 15.96
C PHE A 62 -22.41 -11.65 15.39
N ALA A 63 -22.53 -12.67 16.25
CA ALA A 63 -22.92 -14.02 15.85
C ALA A 63 -24.35 -14.07 15.29
N GLN A 64 -25.33 -13.45 15.98
CA GLN A 64 -26.71 -13.37 15.50
C GLN A 64 -26.81 -12.60 14.19
N SER A 65 -26.24 -11.40 14.11
CA SER A 65 -26.28 -10.58 12.89
C SER A 65 -25.63 -11.31 11.71
N ASN A 66 -24.46 -11.94 11.89
CA ASN A 66 -23.82 -12.72 10.83
C ASN A 66 -24.68 -13.90 10.37
N HIS A 67 -25.37 -14.60 11.27
CA HIS A 67 -26.28 -15.67 10.91
C HIS A 67 -27.39 -15.16 9.97
N TYR A 68 -28.03 -14.03 10.31
CA TYR A 68 -29.05 -13.41 9.46
C TYR A 68 -28.50 -12.90 8.12
N PHE A 69 -27.35 -12.22 8.11
CA PHE A 69 -26.74 -11.71 6.89
C PHE A 69 -26.25 -12.83 5.95
N ASN A 70 -25.85 -13.99 6.48
CA ASN A 70 -25.41 -15.12 5.64
C ASN A 70 -26.58 -15.84 4.97
N ILE A 71 -27.75 -15.91 5.63
CA ILE A 71 -28.94 -16.60 5.08
C ILE A 71 -29.60 -15.78 3.96
N GLN A 72 -29.52 -14.46 4.01
CA GLN A 72 -30.23 -13.58 3.08
C GLN A 72 -29.35 -12.87 2.05
N LYS A 73 -28.12 -13.33 1.81
CA LYS A 73 -27.19 -12.64 0.89
C LYS A 73 -27.81 -12.48 -0.50
N ARG A 74 -28.31 -11.28 -0.81
CA ARG A 74 -28.90 -10.95 -2.10
C ARG A 74 -27.86 -10.24 -2.96
N THR A 75 -27.87 -10.53 -4.25
CA THR A 75 -27.16 -9.73 -5.24
C THR A 75 -27.95 -8.44 -5.46
N CYS A 76 -27.35 -7.30 -5.13
CA CYS A 76 -27.92 -5.99 -5.43
C CYS A 76 -27.62 -5.62 -6.89
N LEU A 77 -28.67 -5.25 -7.63
CA LEU A 77 -28.58 -4.91 -9.06
C LEU A 77 -28.81 -3.42 -9.25
N TYR A 78 -27.76 -2.69 -9.62
CA TYR A 78 -27.83 -1.26 -9.84
C TYR A 78 -27.82 -0.95 -11.33
N ASN A 79 -28.95 -1.22 -11.98
CA ASN A 79 -29.05 -1.16 -13.44
C ASN A 79 -28.84 0.25 -14.01
N ASN A 80 -29.11 1.31 -13.25
CA ASN A 80 -29.01 2.69 -13.74
C ASN A 80 -27.85 3.47 -13.12
N LEU A 81 -27.09 2.85 -12.22
CA LEU A 81 -26.09 3.56 -11.44
C LEU A 81 -24.87 3.87 -12.31
N GLU A 82 -24.64 5.15 -12.54
CA GLU A 82 -23.48 5.64 -13.29
C GLU A 82 -22.40 6.22 -12.37
N VAL A 83 -22.79 6.78 -11.22
CA VAL A 83 -21.88 7.47 -10.31
C VAL A 83 -21.99 6.93 -8.90
N PHE A 84 -20.86 6.46 -8.36
CA PHE A 84 -20.74 6.02 -6.98
C PHE A 84 -19.66 6.82 -6.27
N GLU A 85 -20.07 7.82 -5.49
CA GLU A 85 -19.21 8.83 -4.88
C GLU A 85 -19.18 8.63 -3.36
N LEU A 86 -18.07 8.10 -2.85
CA LEU A 86 -17.85 7.79 -1.44
C LEU A 86 -16.62 8.49 -0.85
N SER A 87 -16.25 9.68 -1.32
CA SER A 87 -15.04 10.36 -0.88
C SER A 87 -15.14 11.00 0.51
N GLY A 88 -14.02 11.02 1.24
CA GLY A 88 -13.98 11.64 2.58
C GLY A 88 -14.77 10.87 3.64
N MET A 89 -15.09 9.61 3.40
CA MET A 89 -15.77 8.72 4.34
C MET A 89 -14.78 8.14 5.36
N LYS A 90 -14.74 8.72 6.56
CA LYS A 90 -13.96 8.14 7.67
C LYS A 90 -14.69 6.91 8.22
N GLY A 91 -14.04 5.75 8.14
CA GLY A 91 -14.57 4.48 8.63
C GLY A 91 -15.12 3.54 7.55
N ILE A 92 -14.98 3.88 6.27
CA ILE A 92 -15.25 2.91 5.20
C ILE A 92 -14.25 1.76 5.30
N THR A 93 -14.76 0.54 5.50
CA THR A 93 -13.90 -0.62 5.70
C THR A 93 -13.55 -1.26 4.36
N ARG A 94 -12.44 -2.02 4.33
CA ARG A 94 -12.07 -2.85 3.17
C ARG A 94 -13.19 -3.82 2.77
N SER A 95 -13.97 -4.32 3.74
CA SER A 95 -15.08 -5.23 3.46
C SER A 95 -16.26 -4.51 2.80
N THR A 96 -16.56 -3.27 3.20
CA THR A 96 -17.58 -2.42 2.57
C THR A 96 -17.27 -2.21 1.09
N ILE A 97 -16.04 -1.83 0.75
CA ILE A 97 -15.61 -1.64 -0.65
C ILE A 97 -15.62 -2.97 -1.40
N SER A 98 -15.13 -4.04 -0.76
CA SER A 98 -15.13 -5.37 -1.38
C SER A 98 -16.53 -5.86 -1.72
N LYS A 99 -17.54 -5.59 -0.86
CA LYS A 99 -18.94 -5.92 -1.16
C LYS A 99 -19.41 -5.16 -2.39
N ILE A 100 -19.32 -3.84 -2.38
CA ILE A 100 -19.73 -2.98 -3.50
C ILE A 100 -19.05 -3.40 -4.82
N VAL A 101 -17.76 -3.73 -4.77
CA VAL A 101 -16.98 -4.08 -5.95
C VAL A 101 -17.22 -5.52 -6.43
N HIS A 102 -17.51 -6.48 -5.53
CA HIS A 102 -17.52 -7.91 -5.87
C HIS A 102 -18.90 -8.58 -5.80
N THR A 103 -19.82 -8.09 -4.96
CA THR A 103 -21.13 -8.70 -4.76
C THR A 103 -22.23 -8.03 -5.56
N ASP A 104 -22.03 -6.78 -5.96
CA ASP A 104 -23.06 -5.97 -6.59
C ASP A 104 -22.75 -5.74 -8.06
N ILE A 105 -23.76 -5.85 -8.91
CA ILE A 105 -23.61 -5.70 -10.35
C ILE A 105 -24.09 -4.30 -10.74
N ALA A 106 -23.15 -3.45 -11.15
CA ALA A 106 -23.44 -2.10 -11.65
C ALA A 106 -22.85 -1.96 -13.06
N GLN A 107 -23.47 -2.63 -14.05
CA GLN A 107 -22.91 -2.72 -15.41
C GLN A 107 -22.74 -1.36 -16.10
N ASN A 108 -23.49 -0.34 -15.65
CA ASN A 108 -23.47 1.02 -16.18
C ASN A 108 -22.62 1.99 -15.37
N LEU A 109 -21.87 1.50 -14.37
CA LEU A 109 -21.05 2.35 -13.51
C LEU A 109 -19.88 2.94 -14.30
N LYS A 110 -19.87 4.28 -14.39
CA LYS A 110 -18.85 5.06 -15.10
C LYS A 110 -17.83 5.67 -14.14
N ILE A 111 -18.29 6.14 -12.98
CA ILE A 111 -17.48 6.88 -12.02
C ILE A 111 -17.55 6.21 -10.65
N LEU A 112 -16.38 5.89 -10.10
CA LEU A 112 -16.22 5.30 -8.78
C LEU A 112 -15.23 6.13 -7.96
N ASN A 113 -15.72 6.89 -6.97
CA ASN A 113 -14.88 7.77 -6.16
C ASN A 113 -14.70 7.26 -4.72
N PHE A 114 -13.46 6.92 -4.37
CA PHE A 114 -13.03 6.57 -3.03
C PHE A 114 -11.89 7.47 -2.52
N SER A 115 -11.74 8.68 -3.06
CA SER A 115 -10.71 9.61 -2.62
C SER A 115 -10.87 10.02 -1.15
N ARG A 116 -9.77 10.40 -0.50
CA ARG A 116 -9.79 10.94 0.89
C ARG A 116 -10.40 10.00 1.94
N ASN A 117 -10.26 8.68 1.77
CA ASN A 117 -10.83 7.67 2.66
C ASN A 117 -9.80 7.05 3.62
N GLY A 118 -8.52 7.40 3.49
CA GLY A 118 -7.45 6.86 4.32
C GLY A 118 -7.12 5.40 4.01
N MET A 119 -7.31 4.96 2.76
CA MET A 119 -7.04 3.57 2.37
C MET A 119 -5.56 3.28 2.15
N SER A 120 -5.08 2.12 2.60
CA SER A 120 -3.69 1.69 2.40
C SER A 120 -3.51 0.53 1.40
N ASP A 121 -4.41 -0.46 1.38
CA ASP A 121 -4.19 -1.71 0.63
C ASP A 121 -5.32 -2.08 -0.34
N THR A 122 -6.36 -1.26 -0.55
CA THR A 122 -7.62 -1.78 -1.13
C THR A 122 -7.58 -2.09 -2.64
N ILE A 123 -6.59 -1.60 -3.39
CA ILE A 123 -6.67 -1.63 -4.86
C ILE A 123 -6.34 -2.99 -5.49
N TYR A 124 -5.61 -3.90 -4.81
CA TYR A 124 -5.33 -5.22 -5.39
C TYR A 124 -6.62 -6.02 -5.68
N LYS A 125 -7.72 -5.71 -4.96
CA LYS A 125 -9.03 -6.33 -5.18
C LYS A 125 -9.76 -5.80 -6.42
N LEU A 126 -9.28 -4.75 -7.06
CA LEU A 126 -9.83 -4.28 -8.34
C LEU A 126 -9.24 -5.02 -9.54
N GLN A 127 -8.43 -6.07 -9.33
CA GLN A 127 -8.03 -6.96 -10.42
C GLN A 127 -9.28 -7.47 -11.17
N GLY A 128 -9.39 -7.14 -12.46
CA GLY A 128 -10.54 -7.52 -13.27
C GLY A 128 -11.82 -6.74 -12.99
N TRP A 129 -11.74 -5.50 -12.49
CA TRP A 129 -12.90 -4.61 -12.32
C TRP A 129 -13.74 -4.49 -13.61
N ARG A 130 -13.11 -4.54 -14.80
CA ARG A 130 -13.78 -4.50 -16.12
C ARG A 130 -14.75 -5.64 -16.37
N LEU A 131 -14.58 -6.79 -15.70
CA LEU A 131 -15.54 -7.90 -15.79
C LEU A 131 -16.89 -7.55 -15.16
N ARG A 132 -16.92 -6.55 -14.26
CA ARG A 132 -18.10 -6.14 -13.48
C ARG A 132 -18.59 -4.75 -13.89
N PHE A 133 -17.66 -3.88 -14.28
CA PHE A 133 -17.90 -2.51 -14.69
C PHE A 133 -17.32 -2.28 -16.09
N PRO A 134 -17.96 -2.82 -17.15
CA PRO A 134 -17.41 -2.80 -18.50
C PRO A 134 -17.32 -1.40 -19.11
N VAL A 135 -18.10 -0.43 -18.61
CA VAL A 135 -18.14 0.96 -19.12
C VAL A 135 -17.49 1.98 -18.18
N MET A 136 -16.68 1.54 -17.20
CA MET A 136 -16.04 2.47 -16.26
C MET A 136 -15.11 3.45 -16.99
N GLU A 137 -15.25 4.73 -16.68
CA GLU A 137 -14.47 5.83 -17.24
C GLU A 137 -13.47 6.38 -16.22
N TYR A 138 -13.82 6.37 -14.92
CA TYR A 138 -13.00 7.02 -13.89
C TYR A 138 -13.11 6.32 -12.53
N ILE A 139 -11.96 5.91 -11.99
CA ILE A 139 -11.84 5.35 -10.64
C ILE A 139 -10.89 6.24 -9.83
N ASP A 140 -11.42 6.91 -8.81
CA ASP A 140 -10.67 7.86 -7.98
C ASP A 140 -10.25 7.23 -6.65
N PHE A 141 -8.94 7.01 -6.50
CA PHE A 141 -8.26 6.60 -5.28
C PHE A 141 -7.32 7.68 -4.76
N SER A 142 -7.44 8.92 -5.24
CA SER A 142 -6.53 9.99 -4.87
C SER A 142 -6.62 10.35 -3.38
N ASN A 143 -5.56 10.94 -2.84
CA ASN A 143 -5.54 11.42 -1.44
C ASN A 143 -5.82 10.29 -0.43
N ASN A 144 -5.16 9.15 -0.59
CA ASN A 144 -5.22 8.01 0.33
C ASN A 144 -3.79 7.68 0.82
N HIS A 145 -3.58 6.50 1.41
CA HIS A 145 -2.30 6.01 1.94
C HIS A 145 -1.78 4.79 1.16
N ILE A 146 -2.08 4.73 -0.14
CA ILE A 146 -1.66 3.60 -1.00
C ILE A 146 -0.16 3.65 -1.19
N LYS A 147 0.52 2.52 -0.97
CA LYS A 147 1.98 2.40 -1.11
C LYS A 147 2.42 1.64 -2.35
N VAL A 148 1.55 0.77 -2.86
CA VAL A 148 1.86 -0.16 -3.93
C VAL A 148 0.91 0.09 -5.09
N ILE A 149 1.48 0.29 -6.28
CA ILE A 149 0.70 0.38 -7.52
C ILE A 149 0.03 -0.98 -7.75
N PRO A 150 -1.31 -1.03 -7.91
CA PRO A 150 -2.01 -2.27 -8.13
C PRO A 150 -1.61 -2.91 -9.46
N MET A 151 -1.44 -4.23 -9.45
CA MET A 151 -1.44 -4.97 -10.71
C MET A 151 -2.86 -4.88 -11.29
N ILE A 152 -3.00 -4.17 -12.40
CA ILE A 152 -4.25 -4.09 -13.15
C ILE A 152 -4.18 -5.17 -14.22
N ARG A 153 -5.29 -5.89 -14.38
CA ARG A 153 -5.49 -6.83 -15.47
C ARG A 153 -6.74 -6.41 -16.21
N ASP A 154 -6.56 -5.95 -17.44
CA ASP A 154 -7.66 -5.71 -18.36
C ASP A 154 -7.94 -6.98 -19.16
N TYR A 155 -8.88 -7.77 -18.63
CA TYR A 155 -9.42 -8.94 -19.34
C TYR A 155 -10.40 -8.55 -20.47
N GLY A 156 -10.65 -7.25 -20.68
CA GLY A 156 -11.64 -6.69 -21.60
C GLY A 156 -11.22 -6.63 -23.07
N MET A 157 -10.16 -7.34 -23.46
CA MET A 157 -9.62 -7.41 -24.83
C MET A 157 -10.62 -7.85 -25.93
N THR A 158 -11.88 -8.12 -25.62
CA THR A 158 -12.95 -8.43 -26.59
C THR A 158 -14.10 -7.41 -26.62
N VAL A 159 -14.14 -6.43 -25.71
CA VAL A 159 -15.25 -5.47 -25.64
C VAL A 159 -14.87 -4.17 -26.36
N LYS A 160 -15.13 -4.19 -27.68
CA LYS A 160 -15.21 -3.06 -28.63
C LYS A 160 -14.15 -1.95 -28.48
N LYS A 161 -13.41 -1.71 -29.57
CA LYS A 161 -12.46 -0.60 -29.81
C LYS A 161 -12.99 0.82 -29.48
N THR A 162 -14.27 0.96 -29.14
CA THR A 162 -14.99 2.19 -28.79
C THR A 162 -15.10 2.44 -27.29
N THR A 163 -14.60 1.55 -26.44
CA THR A 163 -14.65 1.72 -24.98
C THR A 163 -13.74 2.89 -24.56
N PRO A 164 -14.22 3.88 -23.79
CA PRO A 164 -13.41 5.01 -23.33
C PRO A 164 -12.15 4.54 -22.61
N VAL A 165 -11.06 5.31 -22.75
CA VAL A 165 -9.86 5.09 -21.92
C VAL A 165 -10.25 5.40 -20.49
N GLY A 166 -10.34 4.36 -19.66
CA GLY A 166 -10.63 4.52 -18.25
C GLY A 166 -9.43 5.13 -17.53
N ILE A 167 -9.67 5.97 -16.54
CA ILE A 167 -8.61 6.52 -15.69
C ILE A 167 -8.70 5.91 -14.30
N ILE A 168 -7.57 5.43 -13.79
CA ILE A 168 -7.39 5.06 -12.40
C ILE A 168 -6.50 6.13 -11.76
N ASP A 169 -7.12 7.03 -11.00
CA ASP A 169 -6.43 8.12 -10.34
C ASP A 169 -5.92 7.66 -8.97
N ILE A 170 -4.61 7.52 -8.83
CA ILE A 170 -3.93 7.19 -7.57
C ILE A 170 -2.97 8.31 -7.16
N ARG A 171 -3.29 9.57 -7.53
CA ARG A 171 -2.51 10.74 -7.16
C ARG A 171 -2.55 11.03 -5.65
N ARG A 172 -1.53 11.71 -5.13
CA ARG A 172 -1.46 12.09 -3.70
C ARG A 172 -1.64 10.88 -2.78
N ASN A 173 -0.86 9.85 -3.03
CA ASN A 173 -0.75 8.66 -2.19
C ASN A 173 0.67 8.57 -1.62
N GLU A 174 1.07 7.39 -1.15
CA GLU A 174 2.36 7.13 -0.52
C GLU A 174 3.23 6.18 -1.36
N ILE A 175 3.09 6.24 -2.69
CA ILE A 175 3.88 5.41 -3.60
C ILE A 175 5.30 5.97 -3.68
N THR A 176 6.28 5.16 -3.33
CA THR A 176 7.70 5.58 -3.33
C THR A 176 8.49 4.93 -4.45
N SER A 177 8.16 3.70 -4.85
CA SER A 177 8.94 2.94 -5.82
C SER A 177 8.25 2.88 -7.18
N LEU A 178 9.02 3.12 -8.23
CA LEU A 178 8.64 2.89 -9.61
C LEU A 178 9.72 2.00 -10.23
N THR A 179 9.30 0.85 -10.76
CA THR A 179 10.19 -0.12 -11.41
C THR A 179 9.80 -0.30 -12.86
N LYS A 180 10.71 -0.78 -13.70
CA LYS A 180 10.37 -1.12 -15.09
C LYS A 180 9.21 -2.10 -15.18
N GLY A 181 9.14 -3.10 -14.30
CA GLY A 181 8.01 -4.05 -14.27
C GLY A 181 6.65 -3.37 -14.07
N ILE A 182 6.57 -2.28 -13.29
CA ILE A 182 5.34 -1.49 -13.15
C ILE A 182 5.02 -0.74 -14.45
N ILE A 183 6.04 -0.24 -15.13
CA ILE A 183 5.87 0.47 -16.41
C ILE A 183 5.48 -0.50 -17.53
N ASP A 184 6.02 -1.71 -17.55
CA ASP A 184 5.61 -2.78 -18.47
C ASP A 184 4.15 -3.21 -18.21
N LEU A 185 3.72 -3.21 -16.95
CA LEU A 185 2.30 -3.39 -16.62
C LEU A 185 1.44 -2.26 -17.18
N PHE A 186 1.95 -1.03 -17.29
CA PHE A 186 1.21 0.07 -17.90
C PHE A 186 1.14 -0.04 -19.44
N SER A 187 2.22 -0.43 -20.13
CA SER A 187 2.20 -0.59 -21.60
C SER A 187 1.30 -1.70 -22.08
N THR A 188 1.10 -2.75 -21.29
CA THR A 188 0.20 -3.86 -21.65
C THR A 188 -1.29 -3.44 -21.67
N HIS A 189 -1.62 -2.23 -21.23
CA HIS A 189 -2.99 -1.75 -21.06
C HIS A 189 -3.26 -0.49 -21.91
N GLU A 190 -3.70 -0.68 -23.15
CA GLU A 190 -3.99 0.41 -24.11
C GLU A 190 -5.21 1.26 -23.70
N PHE A 191 -6.14 0.68 -22.92
CA PHE A 191 -7.45 1.28 -22.63
C PHE A 191 -7.63 1.76 -21.19
N VAL A 192 -6.59 1.68 -20.36
CA VAL A 192 -6.63 2.18 -18.98
C VAL A 192 -5.38 3.02 -18.74
N LYS A 193 -5.57 4.28 -18.37
CA LYS A 193 -4.49 5.13 -17.86
C LYS A 193 -4.49 5.07 -16.34
N VAL A 194 -3.36 4.74 -15.75
CA VAL A 194 -3.13 4.91 -14.32
C VAL A 194 -2.43 6.25 -14.12
N ASP A 195 -2.95 7.13 -13.27
CA ASP A 195 -2.31 8.41 -12.92
C ASP A 195 -1.68 8.31 -11.54
N ILE A 196 -0.34 8.31 -11.51
CA ILE A 196 0.46 8.18 -10.29
C ILE A 196 1.13 9.50 -9.87
N THR A 197 0.76 10.63 -10.47
CA THR A 197 1.37 11.93 -10.17
C THR A 197 1.19 12.33 -8.70
N GLU A 198 2.00 13.28 -8.21
CA GLU A 198 1.92 13.77 -6.83
C GLU A 198 2.12 12.68 -5.75
N ASN A 199 2.95 11.67 -6.04
CA ASN A 199 3.39 10.64 -5.08
C ASN A 199 4.85 10.87 -4.65
N PRO A 200 5.25 10.44 -3.44
CA PRO A 200 6.57 10.70 -2.89
C PRO A 200 7.65 9.74 -3.43
N PHE A 201 7.96 9.82 -4.73
CA PHE A 201 8.91 8.92 -5.37
C PHE A 201 10.31 9.01 -4.77
N LEU A 202 10.91 7.85 -4.50
CA LEU A 202 12.30 7.66 -4.18
C LEU A 202 13.08 7.45 -5.48
N CYS A 203 13.91 8.42 -5.82
CA CYS A 203 14.80 8.38 -6.97
C CYS A 203 16.19 7.96 -6.50
N ASP A 204 16.39 6.66 -6.37
CA ASP A 204 17.69 6.05 -6.12
C ASP A 204 18.18 5.31 -7.36
N CYS A 205 19.16 4.43 -7.21
CA CYS A 205 19.72 3.66 -8.31
C CYS A 205 18.72 2.74 -9.01
N GLY A 206 17.65 2.34 -8.32
CA GLY A 206 16.59 1.53 -8.90
C GLY A 206 15.79 2.25 -9.99
N ILE A 207 15.85 3.59 -10.03
CA ILE A 207 15.10 4.39 -11.02
C ILE A 207 15.84 4.53 -12.36
N ILE A 208 17.12 4.15 -12.44
CA ILE A 208 17.93 4.31 -13.65
C ILE A 208 17.31 3.55 -14.83
N GLU A 209 16.91 2.29 -14.62
CA GLU A 209 16.28 1.47 -15.65
C GLU A 209 14.98 2.10 -16.17
N VAL A 210 14.21 2.73 -15.28
CA VAL A 210 13.01 3.46 -15.62
C VAL A 210 13.34 4.69 -16.48
N MET A 211 14.34 5.47 -16.11
CA MET A 211 14.73 6.67 -16.85
C MET A 211 15.23 6.37 -18.27
N GLU A 212 16.07 5.34 -18.41
CA GLU A 212 16.58 4.87 -19.71
C GLU A 212 15.42 4.42 -20.59
N TYR A 213 14.51 3.66 -20.02
CA TYR A 213 13.35 3.16 -20.71
C TYR A 213 12.41 4.28 -21.18
N LEU A 214 12.11 5.27 -20.33
CA LEU A 214 11.31 6.44 -20.70
C LEU A 214 11.99 7.29 -21.79
N SER A 215 13.32 7.39 -21.78
CA SER A 215 14.10 8.15 -22.76
C SER A 215 14.13 7.49 -24.15
N SER A 216 13.96 6.16 -24.21
CA SER A 216 13.97 5.40 -25.46
C SER A 216 12.76 5.67 -26.37
N LYS A 217 11.72 6.37 -25.89
CA LYS A 217 10.44 6.65 -26.59
C LYS A 217 9.71 5.39 -27.07
N THR A 218 9.96 4.24 -26.46
CA THR A 218 9.26 2.97 -26.76
C THR A 218 7.90 2.86 -26.05
N MET A 219 7.56 3.83 -25.20
CA MET A 219 6.33 3.86 -24.42
C MET A 219 5.12 4.41 -25.21
N PRO A 220 3.89 3.94 -24.90
CA PRO A 220 2.69 4.57 -25.41
C PRO A 220 2.58 6.03 -24.95
N LYS A 221 2.15 6.94 -25.84
CA LYS A 221 1.98 8.38 -25.54
C LYS A 221 1.16 8.69 -24.29
N ALA A 222 0.22 7.79 -23.92
CA ALA A 222 -0.59 7.92 -22.71
C ALA A 222 0.26 7.98 -21.42
N TYR A 223 1.50 7.48 -21.47
CA TYR A 223 2.44 7.39 -20.36
C TYR A 223 3.64 8.34 -20.48
N ASP A 224 3.65 9.27 -21.45
CA ASP A 224 4.70 10.29 -21.57
C ASP A 224 4.84 11.14 -20.29
N TYR A 225 3.74 11.28 -19.54
CA TYR A 225 3.72 12.00 -18.27
C TYR A 225 4.64 11.38 -17.19
N LEU A 226 4.99 10.09 -17.30
CA LEU A 226 5.86 9.42 -16.34
C LEU A 226 7.25 10.09 -16.26
N GLY A 227 7.75 10.63 -17.37
CA GLY A 227 9.02 11.39 -17.38
C GLY A 227 8.96 12.70 -16.60
N SER A 228 7.75 13.24 -16.39
CA SER A 228 7.51 14.48 -15.64
C SER A 228 7.28 14.28 -14.14
N LEU A 229 7.28 13.03 -13.66
CA LEU A 229 7.18 12.73 -12.23
C LEU A 229 8.37 13.35 -11.48
N GLU A 230 8.09 13.89 -10.30
CA GLU A 230 9.10 14.56 -9.47
C GLU A 230 9.58 13.66 -8.33
N CYS A 231 10.87 13.70 -8.06
CA CYS A 231 11.48 13.00 -6.94
C CYS A 231 11.12 13.69 -5.62
N ALA A 232 10.63 12.94 -4.64
CA ALA A 232 10.50 13.44 -3.28
C ALA A 232 11.75 13.18 -2.43
N ASN A 233 12.47 12.09 -2.74
CA ASN A 233 13.70 11.67 -2.08
C ASN A 233 14.69 11.11 -3.11
N PRO A 234 15.99 11.08 -2.82
CA PRO A 234 16.68 11.71 -1.68
C PRO A 234 16.73 13.26 -1.79
N SER A 235 17.14 13.94 -0.71
CA SER A 235 17.10 15.41 -0.61
C SER A 235 17.83 16.15 -1.72
N ASN A 236 18.90 15.57 -2.26
CA ASN A 236 19.73 16.20 -3.30
C ASN A 236 19.06 16.25 -4.68
N VAL A 237 18.02 15.46 -4.92
CA VAL A 237 17.24 15.45 -6.17
C VAL A 237 15.77 15.82 -5.96
N ARG A 238 15.41 16.31 -4.78
CA ARG A 238 14.03 16.66 -4.44
C ARG A 238 13.47 17.72 -5.40
N GLY A 239 12.27 17.48 -5.92
CA GLY A 239 11.58 18.34 -6.89
C GLY A 239 12.11 18.25 -8.31
N ARG A 240 13.15 17.45 -8.58
CA ARG A 240 13.63 17.21 -9.96
C ARG A 240 12.75 16.18 -10.66
N LYS A 241 12.56 16.38 -11.96
CA LYS A 241 11.83 15.43 -12.83
C LYS A 241 12.68 14.19 -13.11
N LEU A 242 12.05 13.02 -13.19
CA LEU A 242 12.73 11.74 -13.47
C LEU A 242 13.64 11.82 -14.70
N ILE A 243 13.13 12.31 -15.83
CA ILE A 243 13.90 12.36 -17.09
C ILE A 243 15.03 13.40 -17.08
N SER A 244 15.07 14.28 -16.08
CA SER A 244 16.10 15.32 -15.96
C SER A 244 17.30 14.90 -15.13
N LEU A 245 17.26 13.73 -14.49
CA LEU A 245 18.32 13.25 -13.59
C LEU A 245 19.49 12.62 -14.38
N SER A 246 20.67 12.63 -13.79
CA SER A 246 21.81 11.82 -14.22
C SER A 246 22.17 10.73 -13.19
N PRO A 247 22.76 9.59 -13.60
CA PRO A 247 23.22 8.55 -12.66
C PRO A 247 24.21 9.07 -11.60
N SER A 248 24.99 10.10 -11.92
CA SER A 248 25.92 10.74 -10.99
C SER A 248 25.19 11.48 -9.86
N GLU A 249 24.06 12.14 -10.14
CA GLU A 249 23.23 12.79 -9.11
C GLU A 249 22.61 11.77 -8.15
N LEU A 250 22.40 10.53 -8.58
CA LEU A 250 21.82 9.45 -7.78
C LEU A 250 22.83 8.73 -6.87
N ASN A 251 24.11 9.09 -6.94
CA ASN A 251 25.20 8.49 -6.15
C ASN A 251 25.37 6.97 -6.33
N CYS A 252 25.01 6.42 -7.49
CA CYS A 252 25.00 4.97 -7.73
C CYS A 252 26.37 4.33 -7.89
N ASN A 253 27.42 5.15 -7.93
CA ASN A 253 28.80 4.72 -8.06
C ASN A 253 29.55 4.66 -6.72
N LYS A 254 28.83 4.74 -5.59
CA LYS A 254 29.42 4.41 -4.30
C LYS A 254 29.33 2.90 -4.10
N ASP A 255 30.12 2.17 -4.90
CA ASP A 255 30.81 1.02 -4.33
C ASP A 255 31.34 1.51 -2.99
N THR A 256 31.03 0.80 -1.90
CA THR A 256 31.72 1.00 -0.65
C THR A 256 33.20 0.83 -0.97
N VAL A 257 33.91 1.93 -1.23
CA VAL A 257 35.35 1.93 -1.44
C VAL A 257 35.90 1.56 -0.08
N VAL A 258 36.01 0.25 0.15
CA VAL A 258 36.75 -0.30 1.27
C VAL A 258 38.11 0.34 1.12
N ASN A 259 38.43 1.27 2.02
CA ASN A 259 39.68 1.98 1.95
C ASN A 259 40.77 0.96 2.29
N ILE A 260 41.28 0.28 1.26
CA ILE A 260 42.25 -0.81 1.33
C ILE A 260 43.37 -0.49 2.33
N PRO A 261 43.98 0.72 2.37
CA PRO A 261 45.01 1.03 3.36
C PRO A 261 44.49 1.02 4.81
N VAL A 262 43.23 1.40 5.07
CA VAL A 262 42.62 1.34 6.41
C VAL A 262 42.39 -0.10 6.84
N VAL A 263 41.94 -0.98 5.94
CA VAL A 263 41.77 -2.41 6.24
C VAL A 263 43.12 -3.08 6.51
N VAL A 264 44.14 -2.76 5.71
CA VAL A 264 45.51 -3.25 5.93
C VAL A 264 46.04 -2.77 7.28
N LEU A 265 45.81 -1.50 7.65
CA LEU A 265 46.22 -0.96 8.94
C LEU A 265 45.54 -1.71 10.10
N ILE A 266 44.24 -1.99 10.00
CA ILE A 266 43.49 -2.75 11.00
C ILE A 266 44.09 -4.16 11.15
N ILE A 267 44.39 -4.85 10.06
CA ILE A 267 45.00 -6.20 10.09
C ILE A 267 46.38 -6.16 10.76
N ILE A 268 47.21 -5.16 10.44
CA ILE A 268 48.53 -4.98 11.08
C ILE A 268 48.38 -4.75 12.58
N THR A 269 47.44 -3.89 13.00
CA THR A 269 47.21 -3.64 14.43
C THR A 269 46.75 -4.90 15.17
N ILE A 270 45.85 -5.69 14.58
CA ILE A 270 45.36 -6.94 15.19
C ILE A 270 46.49 -7.97 15.30
N THR A 271 47.32 -8.13 14.27
CA THR A 271 48.44 -9.08 14.30
C THR A 271 49.47 -8.71 15.36
N LEU A 272 49.81 -7.43 15.49
CA LEU A 272 50.71 -6.94 16.55
C LEU A 272 50.14 -7.24 17.95
N VAL A 273 48.85 -6.95 18.18
CA VAL A 273 48.19 -7.24 19.46
C VAL A 273 48.24 -8.73 19.79
N ILE A 274 47.97 -9.62 18.82
CA ILE A 274 48.04 -11.07 19.02
C ILE A 274 49.47 -11.50 19.40
N ILE A 275 50.49 -10.99 18.71
CA ILE A 275 51.90 -11.30 19.02
C ILE A 275 52.25 -10.84 20.44
N THR A 276 51.84 -9.64 20.85
CA THR A 276 52.08 -9.16 22.22
C THR A 276 51.37 -10.02 23.28
N LEU A 277 50.15 -10.48 23.01
CA LEU A 277 49.43 -11.39 23.91
C LEU A 277 50.11 -12.77 24.00
N LEU A 278 50.51 -13.35 22.88
CA LEU A 278 51.19 -14.64 22.84
C LEU A 278 52.53 -14.59 23.58
N THR A 279 53.31 -13.54 23.37
CA THR A 279 54.58 -13.34 24.09
C THR A 279 54.34 -13.15 25.58
N PHE A 280 53.35 -12.34 25.99
CA PHE A 280 52.98 -12.18 27.40
C PHE A 280 52.56 -13.50 28.05
N ILE A 281 51.72 -14.30 27.37
CA ILE A 281 51.30 -15.63 27.84
C ILE A 281 52.50 -16.56 27.98
N TYR A 282 53.40 -16.59 26.99
CA TYR A 282 54.62 -17.39 27.03
C TYR A 282 55.51 -17.02 28.23
N PHE A 283 55.76 -15.72 28.45
CA PHE A 283 56.55 -15.25 29.58
C PHE A 283 55.90 -15.59 30.93
N ARG A 284 54.58 -15.39 31.06
CA ARG A 284 53.85 -15.73 32.28
C ARG A 284 53.97 -17.22 32.62
N ASN A 285 53.87 -18.09 31.61
CA ASN A 285 54.00 -19.53 31.81
C ASN A 285 55.44 -19.91 32.18
N LYS A 286 56.45 -19.31 31.53
CA LYS A 286 57.86 -19.55 31.85
C LYS A 286 58.23 -19.13 33.28
N ILE A 287 57.74 -17.97 33.74
CA ILE A 287 57.95 -17.51 35.13
C ILE A 287 57.31 -18.48 36.12
N LYS A 288 56.08 -18.96 35.88
CA LYS A 288 55.43 -19.95 36.73
C LYS A 288 56.25 -21.24 36.84
N VAL A 289 56.71 -21.79 35.71
CA VAL A 289 57.52 -23.02 35.69
C VAL A 289 58.82 -22.84 36.46
N ASN A 290 59.52 -21.71 36.28
CA ASN A 290 60.74 -21.41 37.02
C ASN A 290 60.48 -21.25 38.53
N LEU A 291 59.37 -20.61 38.94
CA LEU A 291 59.02 -20.45 40.35
C LEU A 291 58.70 -21.80 41.02
N PHE A 292 57.97 -22.69 40.34
CA PHE A 292 57.70 -24.05 40.81
C PHE A 292 58.98 -24.88 40.97
N SER A 293 59.94 -24.75 40.05
CA SER A 293 61.22 -25.48 40.16
C SER A 293 62.08 -25.00 41.33
N ILE A 294 62.05 -23.69 41.63
CA ILE A 294 62.75 -23.09 42.78
C ILE A 294 62.07 -23.51 44.10
N LEU A 295 60.74 -23.48 44.18
CA LEU A 295 59.99 -23.89 45.37
C LEU A 295 60.17 -25.38 45.68
N ASN A 296 60.14 -26.26 44.67
CA ASN A 296 60.37 -27.69 44.88
C ASN A 296 61.82 -28.00 45.33
N LYS A 297 62.81 -27.20 44.91
CA LYS A 297 64.19 -27.34 45.41
C LYS A 297 64.33 -27.00 46.88
N ASN A 298 63.56 -26.03 47.38
CA ASN A 298 63.65 -25.58 48.77
C ASN A 298 62.85 -26.45 49.77
N VAL A 299 61.94 -27.31 49.28
CA VAL A 299 61.17 -28.26 50.12
C VAL A 299 61.89 -29.62 50.25
N ALA A 300 62.88 -29.89 49.40
CA ALA A 300 63.67 -31.14 49.40
C ALA A 300 64.96 -31.06 50.24
N THR A 301 65.13 -30.02 51.05
CA THR A 301 66.20 -29.80 52.03
C THR A 301 65.61 -29.61 53.42
#